data_AF-A0A9W9ZXW6-F1
#
_entry.id   AF-A0A9W9ZXW6-F1
#
_cell.length_a   1.000
_cell.length_b   1.000
_cell.length_c   1.000
_cell.angle_alpha   90.00
_cell.angle_beta   90.00
_cell.angle_gamma   90.00
#
_symmetry.space_group_name_H-M   'P 1'
#
loop_
_entity.id
_entity.type
_entity.pdbx_description
1 polymer ?
#
loop_
_entity_poly.entity_id
_entity_poly.type
_entity_poly.pdbx_seq_one_letter_code
_entity_poly.pdbx_strand_id
1 'polypeptide(L)'
;MFTLWRFDPCNISWQGSVRVVRHLWYPHNNLASPPYWPAHATRSEVVYHSHRERLFGRNGPPSRLNEKCFLFGFVYLLLLLLIASAAQMMAEGWSYGESFYFYVITFTTVGFGDLYPQQARYITIPFIFLGLTAISNLLHAAAAMALIRRVTEGSYAKYETVETEKTVEKVAEV
;
A
#
# COMPACT_ATOMS: atom_id res chain seq x y z
N MET A 1 -3.37 31.74 37.81
CA MET A 1 -4.30 32.64 37.12
C MET A 1 -4.62 32.02 35.77
N PHE A 2 -5.76 31.34 35.72
CA PHE A 2 -6.34 30.65 34.57
C PHE A 2 -7.03 31.68 33.66
N THR A 3 -6.76 31.65 32.36
CA THR A 3 -7.70 32.08 31.30
C THR A 3 -7.31 31.35 30.01
N LEU A 4 -7.99 30.24 29.69
CA LEU A 4 -9.09 30.18 28.72
C LEU A 4 -8.69 30.68 27.31
N TRP A 5 -8.22 29.74 26.49
CA TRP A 5 -8.31 29.87 25.03
C TRP A 5 -9.77 29.73 24.62
N ARG A 6 -10.40 30.86 24.27
CA ARG A 6 -11.59 30.86 23.39
C ARG A 6 -11.08 30.71 21.96
N PHE A 7 -11.55 29.67 21.27
CA PHE A 7 -11.35 29.45 19.86
C PHE A 7 -12.62 29.95 19.15
N ASP A 8 -12.57 31.15 18.58
CA ASP A 8 -13.64 31.66 17.71
C ASP A 8 -13.39 31.17 16.27
N PRO A 9 -14.30 30.39 15.64
CA PRO A 9 -14.03 29.69 14.39
C PRO A 9 -14.32 30.51 13.12
N CYS A 10 -14.57 31.81 13.24
CA CYS A 10 -14.93 32.65 12.10
C CYS A 10 -14.06 33.90 12.06
N ASN A 11 -13.31 34.06 10.98
CA ASN A 11 -12.63 35.28 10.54
C ASN A 11 -11.17 35.49 10.99
N ILE A 12 -10.22 34.90 10.24
CA ILE A 12 -8.86 35.43 10.12
C ILE A 12 -8.52 35.53 8.63
N SER A 13 -8.61 36.74 8.09
CA SER A 13 -8.09 37.11 6.79
C SER A 13 -6.58 37.36 6.90
N TRP A 14 -5.79 36.64 6.10
CA TRP A 14 -4.36 36.88 5.93
C TRP A 14 -4.12 37.66 4.63
N GLN A 15 -4.18 38.99 4.70
CA GLN A 15 -3.53 39.86 3.71
C GLN A 15 -2.17 40.29 4.26
N GLY A 16 -1.09 39.85 3.63
CA GLY A 16 0.25 40.40 3.89
C GLY A 16 1.42 39.47 3.59
N SER A 17 2.07 39.71 2.45
CA SER A 17 3.46 39.33 2.14
C SER A 17 3.84 37.86 1.92
N VAL A 18 3.48 37.34 0.75
CA VAL A 18 4.31 36.35 0.02
C VAL A 18 4.36 36.76 -1.46
N ARG A 19 5.18 37.77 -1.82
CA ARG A 19 5.30 38.23 -3.23
C ARG A 19 6.68 38.07 -3.86
N VAL A 20 7.72 37.52 -3.21
CA VAL A 20 9.06 37.47 -3.85
C VAL A 20 9.68 36.07 -3.98
N VAL A 21 9.06 35.01 -3.46
CA VAL A 21 9.53 33.63 -3.70
C VAL A 21 8.42 32.76 -4.30
N ARG A 22 7.77 33.26 -5.35
CA ARG A 22 6.72 32.52 -6.08
C ARG A 22 6.76 32.75 -7.60
N HIS A 23 7.92 33.08 -8.15
CA HIS A 23 8.06 33.34 -9.59
C HIS A 23 8.97 32.37 -10.35
N LEU A 24 9.41 31.25 -9.73
CA LEU A 24 10.25 30.27 -10.42
C LEU A 24 9.69 28.85 -10.55
N TRP A 25 8.55 28.53 -9.92
CA TRP A 25 8.05 27.15 -9.99
C TRP A 25 6.53 27.08 -9.77
N TYR A 26 5.78 27.38 -10.82
CA TYR A 26 4.48 26.80 -11.21
C TYR A 26 3.73 27.81 -12.10
N PRO A 27 3.52 27.52 -13.39
CA PRO A 27 2.53 28.22 -14.18
C PRO A 27 1.15 27.58 -13.96
N HIS A 28 0.21 28.42 -13.52
CA HIS A 28 -1.23 28.41 -13.82
C HIS A 28 -1.93 27.06 -14.03
N ASN A 29 -2.51 26.53 -12.94
CA ASN A 29 -3.74 25.75 -13.01
C ASN A 29 -4.92 26.71 -13.25
N ASN A 30 -5.32 26.83 -14.51
CA ASN A 30 -6.68 27.12 -14.89
C ASN A 30 -6.78 26.68 -16.35
N LEU A 31 -7.41 25.53 -16.62
CA LEU A 31 -8.06 25.19 -17.90
C LEU A 31 -8.64 23.78 -17.76
N ALA A 32 -9.93 23.71 -18.05
CA ALA A 32 -10.75 22.57 -18.39
C ALA A 32 -10.01 21.23 -18.59
N SER A 33 -10.59 20.14 -18.07
CA SER A 33 -10.51 18.86 -18.79
C SER A 33 -10.83 19.13 -20.26
N PRO A 34 -9.90 18.94 -21.22
CA PRO A 34 -10.25 19.15 -22.62
C PRO A 34 -11.34 18.14 -22.97
N PRO A 35 -12.56 18.58 -23.36
CA PRO A 35 -13.37 17.73 -24.19
C PRO A 35 -12.63 17.64 -25.54
N TYR A 36 -12.82 16.54 -26.26
CA TYR A 36 -12.35 16.30 -27.63
C TYR A 36 -10.81 16.33 -27.87
N TRP A 37 -10.33 15.23 -28.47
CA TRP A 37 -9.01 15.13 -29.08
C TRP A 37 -8.83 16.25 -30.14
N PRO A 38 -7.74 17.02 -30.15
CA PRO A 38 -7.56 18.04 -31.18
C PRO A 38 -7.31 17.36 -32.53
N ALA A 39 -8.11 17.72 -33.54
CA ALA A 39 -7.99 17.20 -34.92
C ALA A 39 -6.69 17.63 -35.64
N HIS A 40 -5.76 18.28 -34.93
CA HIS A 40 -4.49 18.77 -35.41
C HIS A 40 -3.43 18.61 -34.30
N ALA A 41 -3.19 17.36 -33.91
CA ALA A 41 -2.04 17.02 -33.08
C ALA A 41 -0.75 17.41 -33.82
N THR A 42 0.07 18.26 -33.20
CA THR A 42 1.34 18.69 -33.79
C THR A 42 2.31 17.50 -33.85
N ARG A 43 3.16 17.43 -34.89
CA ARG A 43 4.12 16.33 -35.07
C ARG A 43 5.00 16.13 -33.82
N SER A 44 5.26 17.19 -33.05
CA SER A 44 5.99 17.15 -31.78
C SER A 44 5.23 16.45 -30.65
N GLU A 45 3.91 16.59 -30.55
CA GLU A 45 3.10 15.92 -29.51
C GLU A 45 2.98 14.42 -29.76
N VAL A 46 2.81 14.01 -31.03
CA VAL A 46 2.78 12.60 -31.43
C VAL A 46 4.12 11.92 -31.13
N VAL A 47 5.23 12.63 -31.38
CA VAL A 47 6.59 12.16 -31.03
C VAL A 47 6.75 12.06 -29.51
N TYR A 48 6.24 13.02 -28.74
CA TYR A 48 6.33 12.95 -27.28
C TYR A 48 5.49 11.80 -26.69
N HIS A 49 4.28 11.57 -27.20
CA HIS A 49 3.43 10.44 -26.78
C HIS A 49 4.05 9.08 -27.16
N SER A 50 4.59 8.98 -28.38
CA SER A 50 5.29 7.77 -28.86
C SER A 50 6.58 7.50 -28.09
N HIS A 51 7.38 8.53 -27.81
CA HIS A 51 8.58 8.38 -26.99
C HIS A 51 8.24 8.13 -25.52
N ARG A 52 7.15 8.69 -24.98
CA ARG A 52 6.68 8.38 -23.62
C ARG A 52 6.31 6.90 -23.50
N GLU A 53 5.61 6.33 -24.48
CA GLU A 53 5.30 4.90 -24.48
C GLU A 53 6.52 3.99 -24.67
N ARG A 54 7.53 4.45 -25.43
CA ARG A 54 8.80 3.72 -25.61
C ARG A 54 9.76 3.84 -24.41
N LEU A 55 9.81 5.00 -23.76
CA LEU A 55 10.68 5.28 -22.61
C LEU A 55 10.11 4.74 -21.30
N PHE A 56 8.77 4.76 -21.13
CA PHE A 56 8.08 4.06 -20.04
C PHE A 56 7.70 2.62 -20.43
N GLY A 57 8.16 2.14 -21.59
CA GLY A 57 7.86 0.82 -22.17
C GLY A 57 8.43 -0.38 -21.40
N ARG A 58 8.96 -0.16 -20.20
CA ARG A 58 9.35 -1.25 -19.31
C ARG A 58 9.11 -0.88 -17.85
N ASN A 59 7.84 -0.89 -17.46
CA ASN A 59 7.44 -1.08 -16.07
C ASN A 59 6.21 -2.01 -16.02
N GLY A 60 6.38 -3.26 -16.48
CA GLY A 60 5.52 -4.32 -15.97
C GLY A 60 5.77 -4.44 -14.47
N PRO A 61 4.75 -4.50 -13.60
CA PRO A 61 4.97 -4.67 -12.17
C PRO A 61 5.87 -5.90 -11.96
N PRO A 62 6.97 -5.82 -11.19
CA PRO A 62 7.86 -6.95 -10.99
C PRO A 62 7.10 -8.10 -10.31
N SER A 63 6.63 -9.06 -11.10
CA SER A 63 5.65 -10.06 -10.70
C SER A 63 6.18 -11.09 -9.70
N ARG A 64 7.49 -11.31 -9.66
CA ARG A 64 8.14 -12.33 -8.80
C ARG A 64 8.68 -11.80 -7.48
N LEU A 65 8.67 -10.48 -7.26
CA LEU A 65 9.22 -9.89 -6.03
C LEU A 65 8.26 -10.07 -4.84
N ASN A 66 6.96 -9.98 -5.10
CA ASN A 66 5.93 -9.98 -4.07
C ASN A 66 5.72 -11.36 -3.44
N GLU A 67 5.92 -12.43 -4.21
CA GLU A 67 5.79 -13.80 -3.73
C GLU A 67 6.84 -14.12 -2.64
N LYS A 68 8.08 -13.67 -2.85
CA LYS A 68 9.16 -13.83 -1.86
C LYS A 68 8.92 -12.94 -0.64
N CYS A 69 8.53 -11.68 -0.82
CA CYS A 69 8.26 -10.77 0.29
C CYS A 69 7.15 -11.30 1.21
N PHE A 70 6.08 -11.86 0.63
CA PHE A 70 5.01 -12.50 1.41
C PHE A 70 5.53 -13.70 2.21
N LEU A 71 6.32 -14.56 1.58
CA LEU A 71 6.87 -15.75 2.23
C LEU A 71 7.85 -15.39 3.35
N PHE A 72 8.73 -14.41 3.14
CA PHE A 72 9.61 -13.88 4.18
C PHE A 72 8.81 -13.27 5.34
N GLY A 73 7.76 -12.49 5.05
CA GLY A 73 6.88 -11.92 6.08
C GLY A 73 6.14 -12.99 6.89
N PHE A 74 5.67 -14.05 6.22
CA PHE A 74 5.01 -15.18 6.88
C PHE A 74 5.97 -15.97 7.77
N VAL A 75 7.17 -16.29 7.27
CA VAL A 75 8.21 -16.95 8.07
C VAL A 75 8.63 -16.08 9.26
N TYR A 76 8.79 -14.77 9.06
CA TYR A 76 9.08 -13.83 10.14
C TYR A 76 7.99 -13.83 11.23
N LEU A 77 6.71 -13.81 10.83
CA LEU A 77 5.58 -13.90 11.78
C LEU A 77 5.60 -15.21 12.57
N LEU A 78 5.84 -16.34 11.90
CA LEU A 78 5.93 -17.65 12.56
C LEU A 78 7.09 -17.69 13.56
N LEU A 79 8.29 -17.25 13.16
CA LEU A 79 9.44 -17.20 14.06
C LEU A 79 9.16 -16.30 15.27
N LEU A 80 8.53 -15.15 15.05
CA LEU A 80 8.15 -14.24 16.12
C LEU A 80 7.16 -14.88 17.09
N LEU A 81 6.15 -15.61 16.60
CA LEU A 81 5.20 -16.37 17.43
C LEU A 81 5.91 -17.43 18.29
N LEU A 82 6.83 -18.20 17.70
CA LEU A 82 7.55 -19.26 18.41
C LEU A 82 8.48 -18.68 19.49
N ILE A 83 9.24 -17.63 19.14
CA ILE A 83 10.18 -16.97 20.07
C ILE A 83 9.41 -16.26 21.19
N ALA A 84 8.34 -15.52 20.85
CA ALA A 84 7.55 -14.79 21.83
C ALA A 84 6.85 -15.76 22.79
N SER A 85 6.29 -16.87 22.28
CA SER A 85 5.69 -17.91 23.11
C SER A 85 6.70 -18.54 24.08
N ALA A 86 7.90 -18.88 23.59
CA ALA A 86 8.97 -19.43 24.43
C ALA A 86 9.45 -18.43 25.49
N ALA A 87 9.60 -17.15 25.13
CA ALA A 87 9.96 -16.09 26.07
C ALA A 87 8.90 -15.91 27.16
N GLN A 88 7.61 -15.96 26.79
CA GLN A 88 6.50 -15.80 27.73
C GLN A 88 6.35 -17.01 28.66
N MET A 89 6.55 -18.22 28.13
CA MET A 89 6.61 -19.45 28.92
C MET A 89 7.66 -19.33 30.05
N MET A 90 8.85 -18.81 29.74
CA MET A 90 9.90 -18.60 30.74
C MET A 90 9.62 -17.44 31.69
N ALA A 91 8.96 -16.38 31.22
CA ALA A 91 8.74 -15.17 32.00
C ALA A 91 7.55 -15.29 32.97
N GLU A 92 6.51 -16.04 32.60
CA GLU A 92 5.28 -16.21 33.40
C GLU A 92 5.04 -17.62 33.91
N GLY A 93 5.83 -18.59 33.47
CA GLY A 93 5.64 -19.99 33.86
C GLY A 93 4.39 -20.64 33.27
N TRP A 94 3.76 -20.02 32.27
CA TRP A 94 2.67 -20.62 31.51
C TRP A 94 3.15 -21.82 30.70
N SER A 95 2.24 -22.69 30.28
CA SER A 95 2.57 -23.70 29.29
C SER A 95 2.88 -23.03 27.93
N TYR A 96 3.63 -23.74 27.07
CA TYR A 96 3.90 -23.28 25.72
C TYR A 96 2.60 -23.08 24.90
N GLY A 97 1.59 -23.92 25.14
CA GLY A 97 0.29 -23.84 24.47
C GLY A 97 -0.49 -22.60 24.86
N GLU A 98 -0.54 -22.27 26.15
CA GLU A 98 -1.19 -21.05 26.67
C GLU A 98 -0.47 -19.78 26.16
N SER A 99 0.86 -19.79 26.15
CA SER A 99 1.67 -18.68 25.64
C SER A 99 1.45 -18.47 24.14
N PHE A 100 1.39 -19.55 23.36
CA PHE A 100 1.10 -19.49 21.93
C PHE A 100 -0.32 -18.98 21.67
N TYR A 101 -1.30 -19.50 22.39
CA TYR A 101 -2.69 -19.06 22.30
C TYR A 101 -2.81 -17.57 22.62
N PHE A 102 -2.16 -17.08 23.69
CA PHE A 102 -2.13 -15.67 24.06
C PHE A 102 -1.63 -14.77 22.92
N TYR A 103 -0.52 -15.11 22.28
CA TYR A 103 -0.02 -14.31 21.15
C TYR A 103 -0.92 -14.40 19.93
N VAL A 104 -1.49 -15.58 19.62
CA VAL A 104 -2.44 -15.72 18.50
C VAL A 104 -3.65 -14.81 18.71
N ILE A 105 -4.32 -14.85 19.86
CA ILE A 105 -5.52 -14.03 20.11
C ILE A 105 -5.21 -12.52 20.17
N THR A 106 -3.99 -12.17 20.59
CA THR A 106 -3.52 -10.77 20.65
C THR A 106 -3.22 -10.24 19.26
N PHE A 107 -2.57 -11.05 18.43
CA PHE A 107 -2.21 -10.73 17.04
C PHE A 107 -3.42 -10.70 16.12
N THR A 108 -4.39 -11.59 16.31
CA THR A 108 -5.68 -11.51 15.62
C THR A 108 -6.58 -10.40 16.15
N THR A 109 -6.14 -9.62 17.15
CA THR A 109 -6.90 -8.55 17.80
C THR A 109 -8.24 -9.01 18.39
N VAL A 110 -8.38 -10.32 18.66
CA VAL A 110 -9.58 -10.89 19.30
C VAL A 110 -9.57 -10.54 20.79
N GLY A 111 -8.43 -10.75 21.46
CA GLY A 111 -8.17 -10.25 22.80
C GLY A 111 -9.22 -10.61 23.86
N PHE A 112 -9.54 -11.89 24.03
CA PHE A 112 -10.52 -12.35 25.03
C PHE A 112 -10.20 -11.90 26.47
N GLY A 113 -8.91 -11.73 26.80
CA GLY A 113 -8.47 -11.24 28.10
C GLY A 113 -8.50 -12.29 29.22
N ASP A 114 -8.67 -13.56 28.87
CA ASP A 114 -8.58 -14.72 29.76
C ASP A 114 -7.14 -14.94 30.25
N LEU A 115 -6.17 -14.79 29.36
CA LEU A 115 -4.73 -14.82 29.66
C LEU A 115 -4.15 -13.42 29.41
N TYR A 116 -3.41 -12.90 30.39
CA TYR A 116 -2.73 -11.61 30.27
C TYR A 116 -1.50 -11.54 31.15
N PRO A 117 -0.44 -10.86 30.72
CA PRO A 117 0.77 -10.80 31.48
C PRO A 117 0.67 -9.90 32.71
N GLN A 118 1.06 -10.45 33.86
CA GLN A 118 1.13 -9.74 35.13
C GLN A 118 2.55 -9.29 35.45
N GLN A 119 3.53 -10.18 35.29
CA GLN A 119 4.91 -9.95 35.72
C GLN A 119 5.82 -9.59 34.53
N ALA A 120 5.50 -10.08 33.33
CA ALA A 120 6.35 -9.97 32.15
C ALA A 120 5.97 -8.82 31.19
N ARG A 121 5.19 -7.83 31.64
CA ARG A 121 4.64 -6.77 30.77
C ARG A 121 5.70 -6.04 29.92
N TYR A 122 6.87 -5.77 30.51
CA TYR A 122 7.97 -5.09 29.82
C TYR A 122 8.56 -5.94 28.67
N ILE A 123 8.44 -7.27 28.74
CA ILE A 123 8.82 -8.19 27.67
C ILE A 123 7.68 -8.32 26.65
N THR A 124 6.43 -8.46 27.11
CA THR A 124 5.30 -8.70 26.22
C THR A 124 4.99 -7.49 25.31
N ILE A 125 5.03 -6.26 25.84
CA ILE A 125 4.71 -5.04 25.07
C ILE A 125 5.49 -4.91 23.76
N PRO A 126 6.84 -5.03 23.72
CA PRO A 126 7.58 -4.93 22.47
C PRO A 126 7.25 -6.07 21.50
N PHE A 127 7.02 -7.31 21.98
CA PHE A 127 6.59 -8.41 21.12
C PHE A 127 5.21 -8.14 20.49
N ILE A 128 4.30 -7.48 21.21
CA ILE A 128 3.00 -7.07 20.66
C ILE A 128 3.19 -6.06 19.52
N PHE A 129 4.03 -5.04 19.69
CA PHE A 129 4.31 -4.08 18.62
C PHE A 129 4.98 -4.74 17.41
N LEU A 130 5.97 -5.62 17.63
CA LEU A 130 6.65 -6.35 16.56
C LEU A 130 5.70 -7.33 15.84
N GLY A 131 4.78 -7.96 16.55
CA GLY A 131 3.76 -8.83 15.96
C GLY A 131 2.72 -8.08 15.15
N LEU A 132 2.20 -6.95 15.67
CA LEU A 132 1.23 -6.12 14.95
C LEU A 132 1.83 -5.52 13.67
N THR A 133 3.10 -5.10 13.71
CA THR A 133 3.81 -4.63 12.51
C THR A 133 4.02 -5.75 11.50
N ALA A 134 4.32 -6.98 11.95
CA ALA A 134 4.42 -8.14 11.07
C ALA A 134 3.09 -8.44 10.36
N ILE A 135 1.97 -8.42 11.08
CA ILE A 135 0.63 -8.65 10.52
C ILE A 135 0.24 -7.54 9.54
N SER A 136 0.53 -6.28 9.87
CA SER A 136 0.29 -5.13 8.97
C SER A 136 1.03 -5.30 7.64
N ASN A 137 2.32 -5.66 7.68
CA ASN A 137 3.09 -5.93 6.48
C ASN A 137 2.57 -7.15 5.70
N LEU A 138 2.15 -8.21 6.41
CA LEU A 138 1.59 -9.40 5.77
C LEU A 138 0.27 -9.08 5.06
N LEU A 139 -0.60 -8.28 5.69
CA LEU A 139 -1.86 -7.82 5.10
C LEU A 139 -1.61 -6.93 3.88
N HIS A 140 -0.64 -6.02 3.96
CA HIS A 140 -0.27 -5.16 2.84
C HIS A 140 0.25 -5.99 1.64
N ALA A 141 1.13 -6.96 1.89
CA ALA A 141 1.63 -7.86 0.86
C ALA A 141 0.52 -8.73 0.25
N ALA A 142 -0.40 -9.24 1.08
CA ALA A 142 -1.55 -10.02 0.62
C ALA A 142 -2.50 -9.19 -0.27
N ALA A 143 -2.81 -7.96 0.16
CA ALA A 143 -3.65 -7.04 -0.61
C ALA A 143 -3.00 -6.69 -1.96
N ALA A 144 -1.70 -6.37 -1.96
CA ALA A 144 -0.96 -6.09 -3.19
C ALA A 144 -0.97 -7.29 -4.16
N MET A 145 -0.75 -8.50 -3.64
CA MET A 145 -0.80 -9.73 -4.43
C MET A 145 -2.19 -9.97 -5.04
N ALA A 146 -3.27 -9.76 -4.27
CA ALA A 146 -4.64 -9.93 -4.74
C ALA A 146 -4.99 -8.93 -5.86
N LEU A 147 -4.56 -7.68 -5.75
CA LEU A 147 -4.78 -6.65 -6.77
C LEU A 147 -4.00 -6.96 -8.06
N ILE A 148 -2.74 -7.37 -7.93
CA ILE A 148 -1.89 -7.67 -9.10
C ILE A 148 -2.46 -8.84 -9.90
N ARG A 149 -2.98 -9.89 -9.23
CA ARG A 149 -3.63 -11.02 -9.91
C ARG A 149 -4.81 -10.54 -10.75
N ARG A 150 -5.69 -9.70 -10.18
CA ARG A 150 -6.84 -9.14 -10.91
C ARG A 150 -6.44 -8.26 -12.09
N VAL A 151 -5.43 -7.41 -11.93
CA VAL A 151 -4.94 -6.54 -13.01
C VAL A 151 -4.27 -7.35 -14.12
N THR A 152 -3.53 -8.39 -13.76
CA THR A 152 -2.85 -9.27 -14.71
C THR A 152 -3.86 -10.06 -15.53
N GLU A 153 -4.87 -10.66 -14.88
CA GLU A 153 -5.99 -11.34 -15.55
C GLU A 153 -6.71 -10.40 -16.54
N GLY A 154 -7.03 -9.17 -16.11
CA GLY A 154 -7.66 -8.18 -17.00
C GLY A 154 -6.78 -7.74 -18.17
N SER A 155 -5.45 -7.68 -17.98
CA SER A 155 -4.51 -7.30 -19.03
C SER A 155 -4.33 -8.41 -20.08
N TYR A 156 -4.32 -9.67 -19.65
CA TYR A 156 -4.27 -10.83 -20.55
C TYR A 156 -5.54 -10.94 -21.40
N ALA A 157 -6.72 -10.78 -20.80
CA ALA A 157 -8.00 -10.82 -21.52
C ALA A 157 -8.06 -9.76 -22.63
N LYS A 158 -7.53 -8.55 -22.38
CA LYS A 158 -7.47 -7.49 -23.40
C LYS A 158 -6.52 -7.81 -24.56
N TYR A 159 -5.40 -8.49 -24.28
CA TYR A 159 -4.46 -8.89 -25.33
C TYR A 159 -5.07 -9.93 -26.26
N GLU A 160 -5.76 -10.92 -25.69
CA GLU A 160 -6.45 -11.98 -26.42
C GLU A 160 -7.51 -11.41 -27.36
N THR A 161 -8.32 -10.44 -26.90
CA THR A 161 -9.34 -9.79 -27.77
C THR A 161 -8.72 -9.05 -28.95
N VAL A 162 -7.59 -8.37 -28.75
CA VAL A 162 -6.91 -7.61 -29.82
C VAL A 162 -6.26 -8.54 -30.84
N GLU A 163 -5.74 -9.68 -30.39
CA GLU A 163 -5.16 -10.69 -31.27
C GLU A 163 -6.24 -11.39 -32.11
N THR A 164 -7.40 -11.69 -31.52
CA THR A 164 -8.55 -12.21 -32.27
C THR A 164 -9.06 -11.22 -33.31
N GLU A 165 -9.15 -9.92 -32.98
CA GLU A 165 -9.63 -8.89 -33.91
C GLU A 165 -8.73 -8.76 -35.15
N LYS A 166 -7.40 -8.72 -34.96
CA LYS A 166 -6.43 -8.68 -36.07
C LYS A 166 -6.46 -9.91 -36.95
N THR A 167 -6.77 -11.07 -36.37
CA THR A 167 -6.85 -12.33 -37.11
C THR A 167 -8.10 -12.36 -37.99
N VAL A 168 -9.22 -11.87 -37.47
CA VAL A 168 -10.48 -11.74 -38.24
C VAL A 168 -10.31 -10.76 -39.40
N GLU A 169 -9.67 -9.61 -39.16
CA GLU A 169 -9.44 -8.59 -40.21
C GLU A 169 -8.58 -9.13 -41.36
N LYS A 170 -7.52 -9.89 -41.06
CA LYS A 170 -6.68 -10.53 -42.09
C LYS A 170 -7.40 -11.60 -42.90
N VAL A 171 -8.37 -12.30 -42.31
CA VAL A 171 -9.18 -13.30 -43.04
C VAL A 171 -10.22 -12.63 -43.94
N ALA A 172 -10.71 -11.45 -43.56
CA ALA A 172 -11.67 -10.69 -44.36
C ALA A 172 -11.05 -10.05 -45.62
N GLU A 173 -9.72 -9.87 -45.66
CA GLU A 173 -8.99 -9.34 -46.81
C GLU A 173 -8.61 -10.39 -47.88
N VAL A 174 -8.87 -11.68 -47.63
CA VAL A 174 -8.58 -12.82 -48.54
C VAL A 174 -9.84 -13.31 -49.24
#